data_AF-A0A2G6MUZ5-F1
#
_entry.id   AF-A0A2G6MUZ5-F1
#
_cell.length_a   1.000
_cell.length_b   1.000
_cell.length_c   1.000
_cell.angle_alpha   90.00
_cell.angle_beta   90.00
_cell.angle_gamma   90.00
#
_symmetry.space_group_name_H-M   'P 1'
#
loop_
_entity.id
_entity.type
_entity.pdbx_description
1 polymer ?
#
loop_
_entity_poly.entity_id
_entity_poly.type
_entity_poly.pdbx_seq_one_letter_code
_entity_poly.pdbx_strand_id
1 'polypeptide(L)'
;MTFKAKIETSKTSNNQVDIPKIKIGASTCLLGEKVGYDGNHSHDRYLTQTLSLFVEYVLVCPEVACGMPIPTESVRLVGDPAAPCLETRNTHEDKTRMVTEWIPGKLAALEKENLCGFIFKSP
;
A
#
# COMPACT_ATOMS: atom_id res chain seq x y z
N MET A 1 29.23 61.18 17.39
CA MET A 1 29.42 59.77 17.77
C MET A 1 28.05 59.18 18.07
N THR A 2 27.47 58.43 17.13
CA THR A 2 26.15 57.83 17.30
C THR A 2 26.30 56.34 17.03
N PHE A 3 26.40 55.54 18.10
CA PHE A 3 26.45 54.09 18.03
C PHE A 3 25.03 53.57 17.77
N LYS A 4 24.76 53.07 16.56
CA LYS A 4 23.58 52.23 16.29
C LYS A 4 23.92 50.80 16.71
N ALA A 5 23.34 50.34 17.81
CA ALA A 5 23.33 48.92 18.16
C ALA A 5 22.44 48.18 17.15
N LYS A 6 23.05 47.31 16.35
CA LYS A 6 22.36 46.41 15.43
C LYS A 6 22.03 45.15 16.23
N ILE A 7 20.79 45.03 16.69
CA ILE A 7 20.29 43.80 17.30
C ILE A 7 20.07 42.82 16.14
N GLU A 8 21.06 41.95 15.90
CA GLU A 8 20.88 40.79 15.04
C GLU A 8 20.09 39.74 15.83
N THR A 9 18.79 39.66 15.55
CA THR A 9 17.95 38.55 15.98
C THR A 9 18.49 37.29 15.33
N SER A 10 19.19 36.48 16.13
CA SER A 10 19.56 35.11 15.80
C SER A 10 18.30 34.34 15.42
N LYS A 11 18.21 33.96 14.14
CA LYS A 11 17.18 33.05 13.63
C LYS A 11 17.32 31.73 14.38
N THR A 12 16.26 31.37 15.10
CA THR A 12 16.11 30.09 15.80
C THR A 12 16.39 28.95 14.82
N SER A 13 17.39 28.11 15.13
CA SER A 13 17.64 26.87 14.40
C SER A 13 16.43 25.95 14.59
N ASN A 14 15.61 25.80 13.55
CA ASN A 14 14.50 24.87 13.55
C ASN A 14 15.07 23.45 13.60
N ASN A 15 15.08 22.84 14.78
CA ASN A 15 15.53 21.48 14.97
C ASN A 15 14.35 20.55 14.59
N GLN A 16 14.22 20.26 13.30
CA GLN A 16 13.22 19.31 12.80
C GLN A 16 13.70 17.90 13.21
N VAL A 17 13.06 17.30 14.21
CA VAL A 17 13.29 15.89 14.56
C VAL A 17 12.48 15.06 13.57
N ASP A 18 13.15 14.50 12.56
CA ASP A 18 12.54 13.52 11.66
C ASP A 18 12.33 12.21 12.43
N ILE A 19 11.15 12.06 13.03
CA ILE A 19 10.73 10.79 13.62
C ILE A 19 10.43 9.84 12.45
N PRO A 20 11.16 8.71 12.30
CA PRO A 20 10.90 7.78 11.22
C PRO A 20 9.47 7.23 11.36
N LYS A 21 8.67 7.37 10.29
CA LYS A 21 7.30 6.87 10.26
C LYS A 21 7.28 5.35 10.21
N ILE A 22 6.27 4.76 10.84
CA ILE A 22 6.03 3.31 10.81
C ILE A 22 5.62 2.92 9.38
N LYS A 23 6.25 1.91 8.80
CA LYS A 23 5.87 1.41 7.47
C LYS A 23 4.81 0.32 7.56
N ILE A 24 3.70 0.51 6.86
CA ILE A 24 2.56 -0.42 6.83
C ILE A 24 2.24 -0.78 5.39
N GLY A 25 2.15 -2.07 5.08
CA GLY A 25 1.63 -2.53 3.80
C GLY A 25 0.12 -2.28 3.70
N ALA A 26 -0.38 -1.85 2.55
CA ALA A 26 -1.82 -1.64 2.38
C ALA A 26 -2.31 -2.06 1.01
N SER A 27 -3.51 -2.65 0.96
CA SER A 27 -4.25 -2.85 -0.28
C SER A 27 -4.44 -1.51 -0.99
N THR A 28 -3.87 -1.39 -2.19
CA THR A 28 -3.80 -0.12 -2.94
C THR A 28 -5.16 0.54 -3.15
N CYS A 29 -6.22 -0.26 -3.36
CA CYS A 29 -7.59 0.24 -3.54
C CYS A 29 -8.15 0.99 -2.32
N LEU A 30 -7.65 0.72 -1.10
CA LEU A 30 -8.09 1.42 0.11
C LEU A 30 -7.56 2.85 0.17
N LEU A 31 -6.50 3.17 -0.58
CA LEU A 31 -5.89 4.50 -0.57
C LEU A 31 -6.36 5.40 -1.72
N GLY A 32 -7.38 4.97 -2.47
CA GLY A 32 -8.00 5.77 -3.53
C GLY A 32 -7.52 5.45 -4.94
N GLU A 33 -6.62 4.49 -5.11
CA GLU A 33 -6.22 4.02 -6.43
C GLU A 33 -7.31 3.16 -7.07
N LYS A 34 -7.63 3.45 -8.34
CA LYS A 34 -8.69 2.78 -9.12
C LYS A 34 -8.22 1.42 -9.66
N VAL A 35 -7.96 0.50 -8.74
CA VAL A 35 -7.46 -0.86 -9.02
C VAL A 35 -8.45 -1.97 -8.66
N GLY A 36 -9.68 -1.59 -8.29
CA GLY A 36 -10.76 -2.54 -8.06
C GLY A 36 -11.13 -3.30 -9.32
N TYR A 37 -11.72 -4.48 -9.13
CA TYR A 37 -12.20 -5.32 -10.23
C TYR A 37 -13.24 -4.59 -11.12
N ASP A 38 -14.00 -3.66 -10.54
CA ASP A 38 -14.97 -2.79 -11.20
C ASP A 38 -14.34 -1.53 -11.83
N GLY A 39 -13.02 -1.37 -11.75
CA GLY A 39 -12.31 -0.17 -12.19
C GLY A 39 -12.42 1.02 -11.22
N ASN A 40 -12.90 0.79 -10.00
CA ASN A 40 -13.03 1.82 -8.97
C ASN A 40 -12.08 1.55 -7.78
N HIS A 41 -12.26 2.29 -6.69
CA HIS A 41 -11.48 2.15 -5.46
C HIS A 41 -12.39 1.92 -4.25
N SER A 42 -11.82 1.40 -3.17
CA SER A 42 -12.48 1.28 -1.86
C SER A 42 -11.91 2.27 -0.86
N HIS A 43 -11.76 3.53 -1.28
CA HIS A 43 -11.09 4.58 -0.52
C HIS A 43 -11.58 4.67 0.92
N ASP A 44 -10.66 4.44 1.85
CA ASP A 44 -10.85 4.60 3.28
C ASP A 44 -10.24 5.93 3.74
N ARG A 45 -11.11 6.83 4.20
CA ARG A 45 -10.71 8.16 4.68
C ARG A 45 -9.91 8.08 5.97
N TYR A 46 -10.17 7.10 6.84
CA TYR A 46 -9.39 6.95 8.07
C TYR A 46 -7.93 6.64 7.73
N LEU A 47 -7.69 5.75 6.77
CA LEU A 47 -6.33 5.40 6.35
C LEU A 47 -5.60 6.60 5.75
N THR A 48 -6.27 7.33 4.85
CA THR A 48 -5.65 8.42 4.09
C THR A 48 -5.56 9.75 4.84
N GLN A 49 -6.45 10.03 5.80
CA GLN A 49 -6.53 11.31 6.50
C GLN A 49 -6.10 11.26 7.97
N THR A 50 -6.28 10.12 8.64
CA THR A 50 -5.97 9.99 10.07
C THR A 50 -4.72 9.17 10.29
N LEU A 51 -4.67 7.93 9.79
CA LEU A 51 -3.57 7.03 10.06
C LEU A 51 -2.28 7.43 9.29
N SER A 52 -2.41 8.02 8.10
CA SER A 52 -1.30 8.54 7.29
C SER A 52 -0.45 9.63 7.99
N LEU A 53 -1.00 10.25 9.03
CA LEU A 53 -0.25 11.19 9.87
C LEU A 53 0.89 10.48 10.63
N PHE A 54 0.71 9.19 10.95
CA PHE A 54 1.61 8.40 11.78
C PHE A 54 2.42 7.36 10.99
N VAL A 55 1.91 6.92 9.83
CA VAL A 55 2.49 5.82 9.05
C VAL A 55 2.85 6.24 7.62
N GLU A 56 3.73 5.47 7.01
CA GLU A 56 3.99 5.47 5.57
C GLU A 56 3.44 4.17 4.98
N TYR A 57 2.76 4.25 3.84
CA TYR A 57 2.15 3.09 3.21
C TYR A 57 3.04 2.49 2.12
N VAL A 58 3.21 1.18 2.17
CA VAL A 58 3.77 0.38 1.07
C VAL A 58 2.61 -0.26 0.31
N LEU A 59 2.39 0.20 -0.92
CA LEU A 59 1.22 -0.19 -1.72
C LEU A 59 1.39 -1.59 -2.32
N VAL A 60 0.33 -2.39 -2.22
CA VAL A 60 0.27 -3.73 -2.80
C VAL A 60 -1.13 -4.01 -3.33
N CYS A 61 -1.22 -4.41 -4.58
CA CYS A 61 -2.41 -5.02 -5.18
C CYS A 61 -1.96 -6.25 -5.97
N PRO A 62 -2.17 -7.46 -5.42
CA PRO A 62 -1.72 -8.70 -6.06
C PRO A 62 -2.27 -8.88 -7.48
N GLU A 63 -3.54 -8.54 -7.70
CA GLU A 63 -4.24 -8.71 -8.97
C GLU A 63 -3.56 -7.91 -10.08
N VAL A 64 -3.40 -6.59 -9.89
CA VAL A 64 -2.76 -5.72 -10.87
C VAL A 64 -1.28 -6.04 -11.01
N ALA A 65 -0.58 -6.31 -9.91
CA ALA A 65 0.85 -6.54 -9.93
C ALA A 65 1.24 -7.88 -10.61
N CYS A 66 0.35 -8.88 -10.59
CA CYS A 66 0.53 -10.11 -11.35
C CYS A 66 0.05 -10.02 -12.81
N GLY A 67 -0.46 -8.86 -13.25
CA GLY A 67 -0.80 -8.58 -14.64
C GLY A 67 -2.28 -8.73 -14.99
N MET A 68 -3.19 -8.80 -14.01
CA MET A 68 -4.63 -8.75 -14.31
C MET A 68 -5.03 -7.34 -14.80
N PRO A 69 -5.93 -7.24 -15.80
CA PRO A 69 -6.38 -5.94 -16.30
C PRO A 69 -7.24 -5.19 -15.27
N ILE A 70 -7.51 -3.91 -15.54
CA ILE A 70 -8.52 -3.13 -14.83
C ILE A 70 -9.48 -2.54 -15.86
N PRO A 71 -10.81 -2.77 -15.75
CA PRO A 71 -11.47 -3.69 -14.83
C PRO A 71 -11.08 -5.16 -15.10
N THR A 72 -11.27 -6.02 -14.11
CA THR A 72 -11.10 -7.48 -14.22
C THR A 72 -12.29 -8.19 -13.60
N GLU A 73 -12.47 -9.45 -13.96
CA GLU A 73 -13.37 -10.33 -13.22
C GLU A 73 -12.86 -10.54 -11.78
N SER A 74 -13.78 -10.60 -10.82
CA SER A 74 -13.43 -10.95 -9.42
C SER A 74 -12.87 -12.37 -9.36
N VAL A 75 -11.85 -12.59 -8.54
CA VAL A 75 -11.25 -13.90 -8.29
C VAL A 75 -11.68 -14.48 -6.93
N ARG A 76 -11.61 -15.80 -6.79
CA ARG A 76 -11.85 -16.53 -5.53
C ARG A 76 -10.84 -17.66 -5.38
N LEU A 77 -10.58 -18.04 -4.13
CA LEU A 77 -9.85 -19.27 -3.82
C LEU A 77 -10.83 -20.45 -3.77
N VAL A 78 -10.50 -21.56 -4.41
CA VAL A 78 -11.28 -22.80 -4.40
C VAL A 78 -10.37 -24.01 -4.14
N GLY A 79 -10.97 -25.14 -3.74
CA GLY A 79 -10.26 -26.39 -3.52
C GLY A 79 -9.69 -26.52 -2.11
N ASP A 80 -8.53 -27.16 -2.00
CA ASP A 80 -7.85 -27.44 -0.73
C ASP A 80 -7.32 -26.15 -0.10
N PRO A 81 -7.69 -25.80 1.15
CA PRO A 81 -7.14 -24.65 1.85
C PRO A 81 -5.61 -24.65 2.00
N ALA A 82 -4.97 -25.83 1.97
CA ALA A 82 -3.51 -25.94 2.02
C ALA A 82 -2.84 -25.62 0.67
N ALA A 83 -3.57 -25.75 -0.43
CA ALA A 83 -3.09 -25.51 -1.79
C ALA A 83 -4.24 -25.02 -2.69
N PRO A 84 -4.76 -23.80 -2.47
CA PRO A 84 -5.95 -23.34 -3.16
C PRO A 84 -5.66 -22.97 -4.62
N CYS A 85 -6.64 -23.20 -5.49
CA CYS A 85 -6.65 -22.66 -6.85
C CYS A 85 -7.29 -21.27 -6.85
N LEU A 86 -6.66 -20.30 -7.52
CA LEU A 86 -7.23 -18.98 -7.73
C LEU A 86 -7.99 -18.95 -9.05
N GLU A 87 -9.31 -18.84 -8.99
CA GLU A 87 -10.17 -18.84 -10.17
C GLU A 87 -10.96 -17.55 -10.32
N THR A 88 -11.24 -17.16 -11.56
CA THR A 88 -12.23 -16.12 -11.84
C THR A 88 -13.65 -16.62 -11.53
N ARG A 89 -14.53 -15.72 -11.07
CA ARG A 89 -15.81 -16.09 -10.44
C ARG A 89 -16.87 -16.65 -11.41
N ASN A 90 -16.99 -16.06 -12.58
CA ASN A 90 -17.95 -16.34 -13.66
C ASN A 90 -17.36 -17.25 -14.73
N THR A 91 -16.11 -17.00 -15.18
CA THR A 91 -15.49 -17.74 -16.29
C THR A 91 -14.73 -18.99 -15.83
N HIS A 92 -14.44 -19.12 -14.53
CA HIS A 92 -13.68 -20.24 -13.97
C HIS A 92 -12.28 -20.41 -14.59
N GLU A 93 -11.68 -19.32 -15.05
CA GLU A 93 -10.31 -19.31 -15.52
C GLU A 93 -9.34 -19.43 -14.34
N ASP A 94 -8.43 -20.38 -14.41
CA ASP A 94 -7.35 -20.55 -13.43
C ASP A 94 -6.29 -19.44 -13.61
N LYS A 95 -6.10 -18.66 -12.55
CA LYS A 95 -5.11 -17.57 -12.43
C LYS A 95 -4.03 -17.89 -11.40
N THR A 96 -4.00 -19.11 -10.84
CA THR A 96 -3.07 -19.54 -9.79
C THR A 96 -1.63 -19.23 -10.18
N ARG A 97 -1.25 -19.59 -11.41
CA ARG A 97 0.10 -19.40 -11.95
C ARG A 97 0.56 -17.94 -11.86
N MET A 98 -0.28 -16.99 -12.25
CA MET A 98 0.06 -15.55 -12.26
C MET A 98 0.48 -15.08 -10.86
N VAL A 99 -0.27 -15.48 -9.84
CA VAL A 99 -0.02 -15.06 -8.46
C VAL A 99 1.17 -15.83 -7.88
N THR A 100 1.27 -17.15 -8.11
CA THR A 100 2.37 -17.96 -7.57
C THR A 100 3.73 -17.58 -8.14
N GLU A 101 3.81 -17.14 -9.40
CA GLU A 101 5.07 -16.69 -10.00
C GLU A 101 5.47 -15.29 -9.49
N TRP A 102 4.51 -14.43 -9.16
CA TRP A 102 4.75 -13.07 -8.69
C TRP A 102 5.12 -12.99 -7.20
N ILE A 103 4.49 -13.82 -6.35
CA ILE A 103 4.65 -13.78 -4.88
C ILE A 103 6.12 -13.80 -4.42
N PRO A 104 7.00 -14.71 -4.87
CA PRO A 104 8.35 -14.82 -4.34
C PRO A 104 9.16 -13.52 -4.50
N GLY A 105 9.07 -12.90 -5.68
CA GLY A 105 9.75 -11.63 -5.97
C GLY A 105 9.18 -10.49 -5.13
N LYS A 106 7.86 -10.44 -4.95
CA LYS A 106 7.23 -9.41 -4.12
C LYS A 106 7.56 -9.59 -2.64
N LEU A 107 7.54 -10.81 -2.11
CA LEU A 107 7.90 -11.09 -0.71
C LEU A 107 9.34 -10.66 -0.42
N ALA A 108 10.30 -11.02 -1.27
CA ALA A 108 11.69 -10.59 -1.13
C ALA A 108 11.87 -9.07 -1.18
N ALA A 109 10.99 -8.35 -1.88
CA ALA A 109 10.98 -6.88 -1.87
C ALA A 109 10.37 -6.33 -0.57
N LEU A 110 9.24 -6.90 -0.10
CA LEU A 110 8.55 -6.46 1.11
C LEU A 110 9.37 -6.74 2.39
N GLU A 111 10.15 -7.83 2.42
CA GLU A 111 11.09 -8.12 3.52
C GLU A 111 12.11 -7.00 3.74
N LYS A 112 12.50 -6.29 2.67
CA LYS A 112 13.44 -5.16 2.73
C LYS A 112 12.79 -3.86 3.21
N GLU A 113 11.46 -3.79 3.23
CA GLU A 113 10.73 -2.58 3.63
C GLU A 113 10.59 -2.44 5.16
N ASN A 114 10.98 -3.44 5.95
CA ASN A 114 10.86 -3.44 7.42
C ASN A 114 9.42 -3.11 7.88
N LEU A 115 8.43 -3.75 7.25
CA LEU A 115 7.01 -3.51 7.53
C LEU A 115 6.66 -3.90 8.96
N CYS A 116 5.92 -3.05 9.65
CA CYS A 116 5.40 -3.33 10.99
C CYS A 116 4.00 -3.95 10.97
N GLY A 117 3.35 -4.03 9.81
CA GLY A 117 2.01 -4.57 9.67
C GLY A 117 1.46 -4.44 8.25
N PHE A 118 0.25 -4.96 8.05
CA PHE A 118 -0.44 -4.94 6.76
C PHE A 118 -1.95 -4.73 6.93
N ILE A 119 -2.55 -3.94 6.05
CA ILE A 119 -4.00 -3.68 6.00
C ILE A 119 -4.56 -4.21 4.68
N PHE A 120 -5.46 -5.18 4.77
CA PHE A 120 -6.10 -5.80 3.61
C PHE A 120 -7.52 -5.26 3.41
N LYS A 121 -7.93 -5.11 2.16
CA LYS A 121 -9.34 -4.95 1.82
C LYS A 121 -10.05 -6.28 2.09
N SER A 122 -11.10 -6.24 2.92
CA SER A 122 -11.97 -7.40 3.10
C SER A 122 -12.61 -7.80 1.76
N PRO A 123 -12.66 -9.10 1.41
CA PRO A 123 -13.41 -9.60 0.26
C PRO A 123 -14.90 -9.27 0.37
#